data_AF-A0A150NXX7-F1
#
_entry.id   AF-A0A150NXX7-F1
#
_cell.length_a   1.000
_cell.length_b   1.000
_cell.length_c   1.000
_cell.angle_alpha   90.00
_cell.angle_beta   90.00
_cell.angle_gamma   90.00
#
_symmetry.space_group_name_H-M   'P 1'
#
loop_
_entity.id
_entity.type
_entity.pdbx_description
1 polymer ?
#
loop_
_entity_poly.entity_id
_entity_poly.type
_entity_poly.pdbx_seq_one_letter_code
_entity_poly.pdbx_strand_id
1 'polypeptide(L)' 'MRIKWFSLIRITGLLLVLLYHFFQTIFPGGFFGVDVFFTFSGFLITALLIEEFSKNHEIDLIGFF' A
#
# COMPACT_ATOMS: atom_id res chain seq x y z
N MET A 1 11.48 3.85 9.66
CA MET A 1 11.97 2.43 9.68
C MET A 1 11.42 1.65 8.48
N ARG A 2 12.26 1.07 7.60
CA ARG A 2 11.78 0.21 6.47
C ARG A 2 11.49 -1.21 6.94
N ILE A 3 10.23 -1.50 7.26
CA ILE A 3 9.79 -2.85 7.63
C ILE A 3 9.50 -3.64 6.35
N LYS A 4 10.43 -4.54 5.98
CA LYS A 4 10.38 -5.32 4.72
C LYS A 4 9.10 -6.14 4.53
N TRP A 5 8.44 -6.54 5.62
CA TRP A 5 7.22 -7.37 5.59
C TRP A 5 6.01 -6.65 4.98
N PHE A 6 5.92 -5.31 5.06
CA PHE A 6 4.83 -4.54 4.46
C PHE A 6 4.83 -4.61 2.93
N SER A 7 6.03 -4.66 2.33
CA SER A 7 6.17 -4.83 0.88
C SER A 7 5.62 -6.18 0.43
N LEU A 8 5.84 -7.24 1.21
CA LEU A 8 5.35 -8.58 0.89
C LEU A 8 3.81 -8.62 0.87
N ILE A 9 3.17 -8.04 1.89
CA ILE A 9 1.71 -7.96 2.00
C ILE A 9 1.12 -7.16 0.84
N ARG A 10 1.74 -6.03 0.47
CA ARG A 10 1.32 -5.25 -0.70
C ARG A 10 1.48 -6.02 -2.00
N ILE A 11 2.58 -6.74 -2.20
CA ILE A 11 2.77 -7.57 -3.41
C ILE A 11 1.70 -8.65 -3.49
N THR A 12 1.38 -9.32 -2.38
CA THR A 12 0.30 -10.30 -2.33
C THR A 12 -1.07 -9.67 -2.61
N GLY A 13 -1.36 -8.50 -2.04
CA GLY A 13 -2.58 -7.74 -2.33
C GLY A 13 -2.69 -7.38 -3.81
N LEU A 14 -1.62 -6.87 -4.41
CA LEU A 14 -1.54 -6.56 -5.84
C LEU A 14 -1.79 -7.79 -6.71
N LEU A 15 -1.20 -8.93 -6.38
CA LEU A 15 -1.43 -10.19 -7.10
C LEU A 15 -2.89 -10.63 -7.01
N LEU A 16 -3.53 -10.51 -5.85
CA LEU A 16 -4.96 -10.81 -5.68
C LEU A 16 -5.85 -9.88 -6.53
N VAL A 17 -5.50 -8.59 -6.62
CA VAL A 17 -6.21 -7.62 -7.48
C VAL A 17 -6.08 -7.98 -8.96
N LEU A 18 -4.88 -8.34 -9.40
CA LEU A 18 -4.62 -8.73 -10.78
C LEU A 18 -5.33 -10.04 -11.12
N LEU A 19 -5.23 -11.06 -10.26
CA LEU A 19 -5.93 -12.34 -10.46
C LEU A 19 -7.44 -12.15 -10.61
N TYR A 20 -8.04 -11.27 -9.81
CA TYR A 20 -9.45 -10.93 -9.96
C TYR A 20 -9.78 -10.27 -11.30
N HIS A 21 -8.97 -9.31 -11.75
CA HIS A 21 -9.22 -8.62 -13.03
C HIS A 21 -9.13 -9.57 -14.24
N PHE A 22 -8.20 -10.52 -14.23
CA PHE A 22 -8.01 -11.45 -15.34
C PHE A 22 -8.92 -12.68 -15.27
N PHE A 23 -9.36 -13.10 -14.08
CA PHE A 23 -10.15 -14.31 -13.86
C PHE A 23 -11.44 -14.04 -13.06
N GLN A 24 -12.14 -12.95 -13.42
CA GLN A 24 -13.32 -12.45 -12.71
C GLN A 24 -14.45 -13.49 -12.54
N THR A 25 -14.59 -14.42 -13.49
CA THR A 25 -15.60 -15.49 -13.46
C THR A 25 -15.27 -16.65 -12.53
N ILE A 26 -13.99 -16.85 -12.17
CA ILE A 26 -13.52 -17.99 -11.36
C ILE A 26 -13.29 -17.56 -9.91
N PHE A 27 -12.91 -16.30 -9.69
CA PHE A 27 -12.59 -15.77 -8.35
C PHE A 27 -13.51 -14.60 -7.97
N PRO A 28 -14.71 -14.85 -7.39
CA PRO A 28 -15.47 -13.80 -6.73
C PRO A 28 -14.73 -13.38 -5.44
N GLY A 29 -14.34 -12.11 -5.31
CA GLY A 29 -13.72 -11.59 -4.06
C GLY A 29 -12.46 -10.73 -4.20
N GLY A 30 -12.13 -10.20 -5.39
CA GLY A 30 -10.94 -9.36 -5.58
C GLY A 30 -10.88 -8.06 -4.75
N PHE A 31 -12.02 -7.63 -4.21
CA PHE A 31 -12.13 -6.47 -3.31
C PHE A 31 -11.19 -6.58 -2.10
N PHE A 32 -10.97 -7.80 -1.57
CA PHE A 32 -10.06 -8.00 -0.44
C PHE A 32 -8.60 -7.64 -0.79
N GLY A 33 -8.16 -7.94 -2.01
CA GLY A 33 -6.82 -7.57 -2.47
C GLY A 33 -6.65 -6.06 -2.58
N VAL A 34 -7.71 -5.37 -3.03
CA VAL A 34 -7.76 -3.90 -3.13
C VAL A 34 -7.64 -3.29 -1.73
N ASP A 35 -8.50 -3.72 -0.81
CA ASP A 35 -8.52 -3.20 0.57
C ASP A 35 -7.17 -3.37 1.28
N VAL A 36 -6.57 -4.56 1.19
CA VAL A 36 -5.27 -4.85 1.78
C VAL A 36 -4.20 -3.98 1.14
N PHE A 37 -4.14 -3.92 -0.20
CA PHE A 37 -3.11 -3.14 -0.89
C PHE A 37 -3.16 -1.64 -0.53
N PHE A 38 -4.35 -1.03 -0.58
CA PHE A 38 -4.51 0.39 -0.32
C PHE A 38 -4.35 0.74 1.16
N THR A 39 -4.84 -0.09 2.09
CA THR A 39 -4.69 0.15 3.53
C THR A 39 -3.22 0.15 3.96
N PHE A 40 -2.45 -0.86 3.53
CA PHE A 40 -1.03 -0.94 3.88
C PHE A 40 -0.19 0.12 3.16
N SER A 41 -0.57 0.54 1.95
CA SER A 41 0.09 1.64 1.26
C SER A 41 -0.17 2.97 1.98
N GLY A 42 -1.41 3.26 2.34
CA GLY A 42 -1.78 4.46 3.10
C GLY A 42 -1.09 4.53 4.46
N PHE A 43 -1.08 3.42 5.22
CA PHE A 43 -0.37 3.35 6.50
C PHE A 43 1.12 3.69 6.36
N LEU A 44 1.79 3.13 5.34
CA LEU A 44 3.21 3.39 5.11
C LEU A 44 3.46 4.84 4.71
N ILE A 45 2.63 5.40 3.83
CA ILE A 45 2.71 6.81 3.41
C ILE A 45 2.58 7.72 4.63
N THR A 46 1.53 7.54 5.45
CA THR A 46 1.32 8.35 6.65
C THR A 46 2.46 8.20 7.65
N ALA A 47 2.98 6.99 7.85
CA ALA A 47 4.13 6.78 8.74
C ALA A 47 5.39 7.52 8.27
N LEU A 48 5.64 7.55 6.95
CA LEU A 48 6.77 8.29 6.37
C LEU A 48 6.59 9.80 6.53
N LEU A 49 5.38 10.32 6.28
CA LEU A 49 5.07 11.74 6.45
C LEU A 49 5.19 12.19 7.91
N ILE A 50 4.78 11.35 8.86
CA ILE A 50 4.98 11.61 10.30
C ILE A 50 6.47 11.61 10.65
N GLU A 51 7.25 10.66 10.11
CA GLU A 51 8.70 10.60 10.35
C GLU A 51 9.41 11.84 9.79
N GLU A 52 9.00 12.31 8.61
CA GLU A 52 9.50 13.52 7.97
C GLU A 52 9.14 14.78 8.77
N PHE A 53 7.86 14.93 9.12
CA PHE A 53 7.39 16.07 9.91
C PHE A 53 8.07 16.13 11.27
N SER A 54 8.28 14.98 11.92
CA SER A 54 9.00 14.92 13.19
C SER A 54 10.46 15.36 13.08
N LYS A 55 11.09 15.22 11.90
CA LYS A 55 12.50 15.59 11.68
C LYS A 55 12.65 17.02 11.19
N ASN A 56 11.81 17.44 10.26
CA ASN A 56 11.97 18.67 9.50
C ASN A 56 10.94 19.75 9.88
N HIS A 57 9.90 19.43 10.65
CA HIS A 57 8.73 20.28 10.92
C HIS A 57 7.99 20.75 9.66
N GLU A 58 8.31 20.14 8.51
CA GLU A 58 7.74 20.41 7.20
C GLU A 58 7.47 19.08 6.51
N ILE A 59 6.53 19.09 5.56
CA ILE A 59 6.20 17.93 4.72
C ILE A 59 6.43 18.35 3.27
N ASP A 60 7.44 17.77 2.62
CA ASP A 60 7.67 17.97 1.19
C ASP A 60 6.86 16.94 0.38
N LEU A 61 5.66 17.35 -0.03
CA LEU A 61 4.82 16.53 -0.89
C LEU A 61 5.43 16.32 -2.29
N ILE A 62 6.21 17.27 -2.80
CA ILE A 62 6.81 17.16 -4.15
C ILE A 62 7.92 16.11 -4.13
N GLY A 63 8.73 16.07 -3.07
CA GLY A 63 9.72 15.02 -2.84
C GLY A 63 9.12 13.63 -2.59
N PHE A 64 7.81 13.55 -2.32
CA PHE A 64 7.09 12.31 -2.02
C PHE A 64 6.50 11.60 -3.25
N PHE A 65 6.16 12.34 -4.31
CA PHE A 65 5.58 11.81 -5.56
C PHE A 65 6.66 11.35 -6.55
#